data_AF-A0A9W5V5U6-F1
#
_entry.id   AF-A0A9W5V5U6-F1
#
_cell.length_a   1.000
_cell.length_b   1.000
_cell.length_c   1.000
_cell.angle_alpha   90.00
_cell.angle_beta   90.00
_cell.angle_gamma   90.00
#
_symmetry.space_group_name_H-M   'P 1'
#
loop_
_entity.id
_entity.type
_entity.pdbx_description
1 polymer ?
#
loop_
_entity_poly.entity_id
_entity_poly.type
_entity_poly.pdbx_seq_one_letter_code
_entity_poly.pdbx_strand_id
1 'polypeptide(L)' 'MSRKVYDRQFKIAAVQLVLEENMFVKEVARELSIHSNTLYSWINEYGEYGESAFPVHGSALFSFSI' A
#
# COMPACT_ATOMS: atom_id res chain seq x y z
N MET A 1 -14.25 5.78 14.12
CA MET A 1 -13.88 5.73 12.69
C MET A 1 -13.24 4.38 12.41
N SER A 2 -13.78 3.60 11.47
CA SER A 2 -13.28 2.26 11.16
C SER A 2 -12.08 2.37 10.22
N ARG A 3 -10.93 1.83 10.63
CA ARG A 3 -9.74 1.76 9.77
C ARG A 3 -10.05 0.81 8.61
N LYS A 4 -9.99 1.28 7.36
CA LYS A 4 -10.10 0.38 6.20
C LYS A 4 -8.95 -0.62 6.26
N VAL A 5 -9.28 -1.90 6.35
CA VAL A 5 -8.30 -2.99 6.30
C VAL A 5 -8.19 -3.41 4.84
N TYR A 6 -6.98 -3.38 4.31
CA TYR A 6 -6.65 -3.83 2.97
C TYR A 6 -5.89 -5.14 3.07
N ASP A 7 -6.24 -6.10 2.20
CA ASP A 7 -5.55 -7.39 2.12
C ASP A 7 -4.09 -7.20 1.72
N ARG A 8 -3.20 -8.10 2.15
CA ARG A 8 -1.79 -8.08 1.76
C ARG A 8 -1.64 -8.07 0.25
N GLN A 9 -2.36 -8.96 -0.43
CA GLN A 9 -2.24 -9.12 -1.87
C GLN A 9 -2.69 -7.84 -2.59
N PHE A 10 -3.71 -7.17 -2.05
CA PHE A 10 -4.18 -5.90 -2.58
C PHE A 10 -3.09 -4.81 -2.50
N LYS A 11 -2.39 -4.70 -1.36
CA LYS A 11 -1.30 -3.73 -1.20
C LYS A 11 -0.14 -4.00 -2.17
N ILE A 12 0.24 -5.28 -2.32
CA ILE A 12 1.33 -5.68 -3.22
C ILE A 12 0.96 -5.39 -4.67
N ALA A 13 -0.24 -5.80 -5.11
CA ALA A 13 -0.71 -5.52 -6.46
C ALA A 13 -0.74 -4.01 -6.76
N ALA A 14 -1.18 -3.18 -5.79
CA ALA A 14 -1.20 -1.74 -5.94
C ALA A 14 0.20 -1.12 -6.12
N VAL A 15 1.19 -1.62 -5.36
CA VAL A 15 2.58 -1.17 -5.48
C VAL A 15 3.21 -1.67 -6.79
N GLN A 16 2.96 -2.92 -7.15
CA GLN A 16 3.41 -3.52 -8.40
C GLN A 16 2.87 -2.79 -9.63
N LEU A 17 1.61 -2.35 -9.62
CA LEU A 17 1.05 -1.52 -10.70
C LEU A 17 1.84 -0.22 -10.91
N VAL A 18 2.32 0.41 -9.84
CA VAL A 18 3.14 1.62 -9.93
C VAL A 18 4.56 1.30 -10.40
N LEU A 19 5.16 0.23 -9.89
CA LEU A 19 6.56 -0.12 -10.16
C LEU A 19 6.78 -0.83 -11.49
N GLU A 20 5.89 -1.74 -11.88
CA GLU A 20 5.97 -2.55 -13.10
C GLU A 20 5.34 -1.84 -14.30
N GLU A 21 4.14 -1.24 -14.14
CA GLU A 21 3.48 -0.51 -15.24
C GLU A 21 3.89 0.97 -15.31
N ASN A 22 4.81 1.42 -14.44
CA ASN A 22 5.30 2.80 -14.34
C ASN A 22 4.16 3.84 -14.27
N MET A 23 3.00 3.45 -13.73
CA MET A 23 1.83 4.31 -13.62
C MET A 23 2.00 5.35 -12.52
N PHE A 24 1.35 6.51 -12.66
CA PHE A 24 1.40 7.53 -11.63
C PHE A 24 0.64 7.09 -10.39
N VAL A 25 1.27 7.26 -9.22
CA VAL A 25 0.67 6.96 -7.89
C VAL A 25 -0.72 7.57 -7.74
N LYS A 26 -0.95 8.78 -8.27
CA LYS A 26 -2.26 9.45 -8.21
C LYS A 26 -3.34 8.76 -9.05
N GLU A 27 -2.97 8.21 -10.20
CA GLU A 27 -3.89 7.50 -11.09
C GLU A 27 -4.25 6.15 -10.49
N VAL A 28 -3.24 5.36 -10.07
CA VAL A 28 -3.46 4.08 -9.39
C VAL A 28 -4.28 4.26 -8.12
N ALA A 29 -3.99 5.31 -7.32
CA ALA A 29 -4.77 5.60 -6.13
C ALA A 29 -6.24 5.94 -6.46
N ARG A 30 -6.49 6.67 -7.55
CA ARG A 30 -7.84 7.00 -8.00
C ARG A 30 -8.59 5.76 -8.49
N GLU A 31 -7.94 4.90 -9.26
CA GLU A 31 -8.49 3.65 -9.78
C GLU A 31 -8.85 2.68 -8.66
N LEU A 32 -7.93 2.50 -7.71
CA LEU A 32 -8.13 1.66 -6.54
C LEU A 32 -8.99 2.32 -5.46
N SER A 33 -9.46 3.55 -5.68
CA SER A 33 -10.22 4.37 -4.74
C SER A 33 -9.57 4.46 -3.34
N ILE A 34 -8.24 4.51 -3.30
CA ILE A 34 -7.42 4.70 -2.09
C ILE A 34 -6.82 6.11 -2.06
N HIS A 35 -6.36 6.53 -0.88
CA HIS A 35 -5.70 7.81 -0.74
C HIS A 35 -4.28 7.72 -1.30
N SER A 36 -3.86 8.70 -2.11
CA SER A 36 -2.52 8.69 -2.73
C SER A 36 -1.41 8.60 -1.68
N ASN A 37 -1.60 9.25 -0.53
CA ASN A 37 -0.67 9.20 0.59
C ASN A 37 -0.49 7.78 1.17
N THR A 38 -1.55 6.98 1.17
CA THR A 38 -1.49 5.56 1.60
C THR A 38 -0.66 4.74 0.62
N LEU A 39 -0.84 4.97 -0.68
CA LEU A 39 -0.07 4.27 -1.71
C LEU A 39 1.42 4.67 -1.67
N TYR A 40 1.74 5.95 -1.42
CA TYR A 40 3.11 6.38 -1.19
C TYR A 40 3.77 5.68 0.01
N SER A 41 3.05 5.53 1.13
CA SER A 41 3.54 4.76 2.28
C SER A 41 3.84 3.32 1.89
N TRP A 42 2.93 2.65 1.19
CA TRP A 42 3.12 1.26 0.76
C TRP A 42 4.29 1.09 -0.19
N ILE A 43 4.49 2.02 -1.14
CA ILE A 43 5.65 1.97 -2.05
C ILE A 43 6.94 2.11 -1.26
N ASN A 44 7.00 3.03 -0.30
CA ASN A 44 8.18 3.23 0.54
C ASN A 44 8.46 1.99 1.41
N GLU A 45 7.42 1.47 2.08
CA GLU A 45 7.51 0.25 2.90
C GLU A 45 7.94 -0.96 2.05
N TYR A 46 7.42 -1.08 0.83
CA TYR A 46 7.81 -2.14 -0.11
C TYR A 46 9.24 -1.96 -0.64
N GLY A 47 9.73 -0.73 -0.79
CA GLY A 47 11.14 -0.48 -1.14
C GLY A 47 12.10 -0.91 -0.03
N GLU A 48 11.73 -0.68 1.23
CA GLU A 48 12.57 -0.98 2.41
C GLU A 48 12.51 -2.46 2.82
N TYR A 49 11.32 -3.07 2.80
CA TYR A 49 11.08 -4.41 3.34
C TYR A 49 10.57 -5.41 2.29
N GLY A 50 10.32 -4.97 1.06
CA GLY A 50 9.77 -5.80 0.00
C GLY A 50 8.41 -6.37 0.36
N GLU A 51 8.21 -7.62 -0.03
CA GLU A 51 7.04 -8.43 0.30
C GLU A 51 6.82 -8.66 1.81
N SER A 52 7.87 -8.49 2.63
CA SER A 52 7.79 -8.62 4.09
C SER A 52 7.18 -7.37 4.75
N ALA A 53 7.02 -6.27 4.01
CA ALA A 53 6.32 -5.07 4.46
C ALA A 53 4.86 -5.34 4.87
N PHE A 54 4.28 -6.39 4.29
CA PHE A 54 2.86 -6.70 4.44
C PHE A 54 2.69 -8.08 5.07
N PRO A 55 2.46 -8.18 6.39
CA PRO A 55 2.21 -9.46 7.05
C PRO A 55 0.83 -10.04 6.63
N VAL A 56 0.80 -11.34 6.32
CA VAL A 56 -0.39 -12.06 5.83
C VAL A 56 -1.53 -12.07 6.84
N HIS A 57 -1.27 -12.13 8.15
CA HIS A 57 -2.29 -12.11 9.20
C HIS A 57 -1.79 -11.42 10.47
N GLY A 58 -2.58 -10.47 11.00
CA GLY A 58 -2.64 -10.18 12.43
C GLY A 58 -1.42 -9.54 13.10
N SER A 59 -0.87 -8.46 12.57
CA SER A 59 -0.21 -7.40 13.35
C SER A 59 0.31 -6.31 12.41
N ALA A 60 -0.57 -5.36 12.07
CA ALA A 60 -0.12 -4.11 11.47
C ALA A 60 0.54 -3.27 12.57
N LEU A 61 1.85 -3.45 12.78
CA LEU A 61 2.62 -2.64 13.72
C LEU A 61 2.81 -1.19 13.29
N PHE A 62 2.52 -0.82 12.04
CA PHE A 62 2.65 0.56 11.60
C PHE A 62 1.31 1.30 11.64
N SER A 63 0.93 1.65 12.87
CA SER A 63 0.01 2.77 13.07
C SER A 63 0.76 4.07 12.74
N PHE A 64 0.57 4.60 11.53
CA PHE A 64 0.76 6.03 11.30
C PHE A 64 -0.23 6.78 12.22
N SER A 65 0.26 7.11 13.42
CA SER A 65 -0.32 8.09 14.31
C SER A 65 0.20 9.45 13.87
N ILE A 66 -0.69 10.29 13.33
CA ILE A 66 -0.58 11.74 13.40
C ILE A 66 -1.61 12.18 14.43
#